data_AF-A0A034WRU7-F1
#
_entry.id   AF-A0A034WRU7-F1
#
_cell.length_a   1.000
_cell.length_b   1.000
_cell.length_c   1.000
_cell.angle_alpha   90.00
_cell.angle_beta   90.00
_cell.angle_gamma   90.00
#
_symmetry.space_group_name_H-M   'P 1'
#
loop_
_entity.id
_entity.type
_entity.pdbx_description
1 polymer ?
#
loop_
_entity_poly.entity_id
_entity_poly.type
_entity_poly.pdbx_seq_one_letter_code
_entity_poly.pdbx_strand_id
1 'polypeptide(L)'
;MSSTSKSSKAKPPPKLPPQLFFNHRQMALRNVGVAVASALFAAMAFNILHNKPRKKKYRDFYSNYDPQKSFMRMAEGGYLHGCPPCSLKEDDENDADKKKKK
;
A
#
# COMPACT_ATOMS: atom_id res chain seq x y z
N MET A 1 20.77 12.12 -82.12
CA MET A 1 21.06 10.98 -81.22
C MET A 1 20.17 11.14 -80.00
N SER A 2 19.06 10.40 -79.89
CA SER A 2 18.16 10.50 -78.74
C SER A 2 18.06 9.12 -78.11
N SER A 3 18.71 8.94 -76.96
CA SER A 3 18.74 7.67 -76.25
C SER A 3 17.42 7.46 -75.51
N THR A 4 16.77 6.34 -75.78
CA THR A 4 15.58 5.90 -75.05
C THR A 4 16.02 5.20 -73.77
N SER A 5 15.76 5.82 -72.61
CA SER A 5 16.01 5.19 -71.31
C SER A 5 14.98 4.10 -71.07
N LYS A 6 15.38 2.83 -71.20
CA LYS A 6 14.56 1.68 -70.80
C LYS A 6 14.32 1.73 -69.29
N SER A 7 13.08 2.02 -68.89
CA SER A 7 12.59 1.87 -67.52
C SER A 7 12.73 0.41 -67.07
N SER A 8 13.66 0.13 -66.16
CA SER A 8 13.81 -1.17 -65.52
C SER A 8 12.57 -1.46 -64.66
N LYS A 9 11.72 -2.38 -65.09
CA LYS A 9 10.58 -2.87 -64.30
C LYS A 9 11.12 -3.48 -62.99
N ALA A 10 10.85 -2.83 -61.86
CA ALA A 10 11.19 -3.35 -60.54
C ALA A 10 10.45 -4.67 -60.30
N LYS A 11 11.17 -5.71 -59.86
CA LYS A 11 10.56 -6.97 -59.44
C LYS A 11 9.66 -6.72 -58.22
N PRO A 12 8.44 -7.29 -58.17
CA PRO A 12 7.56 -7.10 -57.02
C PRO A 12 8.23 -7.64 -55.75
N PRO A 13 8.01 -7.01 -54.59
CA PRO A 13 8.60 -7.45 -53.34
C PRO A 13 8.22 -8.92 -53.06
N PRO A 14 9.14 -9.72 -52.49
CA PRO A 14 8.86 -11.12 -52.18
C PRO A 14 7.65 -11.20 -51.25
N LYS A 15 6.71 -12.10 -51.57
CA LYS A 15 5.53 -12.36 -50.74
C LYS A 15 5.99 -13.02 -49.44
N LEU A 16 6.22 -12.21 -48.40
CA LEU A 16 6.53 -12.73 -47.07
C LEU A 16 5.34 -13.57 -46.57
N PRO A 17 5.60 -14.67 -45.85
CA PRO A 17 4.54 -15.53 -45.36
C PRO A 17 3.64 -14.76 -44.37
N PRO A 18 2.34 -15.07 -44.30
CA PRO A 18 1.35 -14.32 -43.51
C PRO A 18 1.69 -14.28 -42.01
N GLN A 19 2.49 -15.21 -41.54
CA GLN A 19 3.01 -15.32 -40.17
C GLN A 19 4.17 -14.38 -39.83
N LEU A 20 4.62 -13.52 -40.74
CA LEU A 20 5.58 -12.46 -40.42
C LEU A 20 4.91 -11.09 -40.21
N PHE A 21 3.70 -10.91 -40.75
CA PHE A 21 2.89 -9.72 -40.53
C PHE A 21 2.03 -9.94 -39.29
N PHE A 22 1.96 -8.93 -38.42
CA PHE A 22 1.13 -8.89 -37.19
C PHE A 22 1.65 -9.62 -35.94
N ASN A 23 2.63 -10.54 -36.03
CA ASN A 23 3.10 -11.29 -34.86
C ASN A 23 3.74 -10.40 -33.77
N HIS A 24 4.55 -9.42 -34.16
CA HIS A 24 5.17 -8.50 -33.19
C HIS A 24 4.13 -7.66 -32.42
N ARG A 25 3.11 -7.14 -33.14
CA ARG A 25 2.05 -6.33 -32.51
C ARG A 25 1.22 -7.16 -31.54
N GLN A 26 0.86 -8.39 -31.90
CA GLN A 26 0.10 -9.28 -31.03
C GLN A 26 0.92 -9.69 -29.78
N MET A 27 2.21 -9.99 -29.94
CA MET A 27 3.10 -10.25 -28.79
C MET A 27 3.24 -9.03 -27.87
N ALA A 28 3.44 -7.84 -28.43
CA ALA A 28 3.57 -6.62 -27.65
C ALA A 28 2.29 -6.32 -26.84
N LEU A 29 1.11 -6.43 -27.45
CA LEU A 29 -0.17 -6.21 -26.76
C LEU A 29 -0.41 -7.23 -25.64
N ARG A 30 -0.06 -8.50 -25.86
CA ARG A 30 -0.15 -9.53 -24.81
C ARG A 30 0.78 -9.23 -23.64
N ASN A 31 2.03 -8.83 -23.92
CA ASN A 31 2.99 -8.50 -22.88
C ASN A 31 2.56 -7.28 -22.07
N VAL A 32 2.03 -6.25 -22.73
CA VAL A 32 1.47 -5.07 -22.05
C VAL A 32 0.26 -5.47 -21.20
N GLY A 33 -0.63 -6.33 -21.70
CA GLY A 33 -1.76 -6.84 -20.91
C GLY A 33 -1.32 -7.57 -19.65
N VAL A 34 -0.31 -8.44 -19.76
CA VAL A 34 0.26 -9.16 -18.60
C VAL A 34 0.94 -8.19 -17.63
N ALA A 35 1.67 -7.19 -18.13
CA ALA A 35 2.34 -6.20 -17.30
C ALA A 35 1.34 -5.33 -16.51
N VAL A 36 0.25 -4.91 -17.14
CA VAL A 36 -0.80 -4.14 -16.45
C VAL A 36 -1.49 -5.00 -15.40
N ALA A 37 -1.83 -6.25 -15.73
CA ALA A 37 -2.44 -7.17 -14.79
C ALA A 37 -1.53 -7.44 -13.58
N SER A 38 -0.24 -7.67 -13.80
CA SER A 38 0.71 -7.92 -12.71
C SER A 38 0.94 -6.68 -11.84
N ALA A 39 0.99 -5.49 -12.43
CA ALA A 39 1.11 -4.23 -11.69
C ALA A 39 -0.11 -3.99 -10.78
N LEU A 40 -1.33 -4.16 -11.30
CA LEU A 40 -2.55 -4.03 -10.52
C LEU A 40 -2.63 -5.09 -9.41
N PHE A 41 -2.23 -6.33 -9.73
CA PHE A 41 -2.18 -7.41 -8.75
C PHE A 41 -1.20 -7.10 -7.62
N ALA A 42 0.01 -6.64 -7.94
CA ALA A 42 1.01 -6.27 -6.95
C ALA A 42 0.53 -5.12 -6.04
N ALA A 43 -0.08 -4.08 -6.62
CA ALA A 43 -0.63 -2.96 -5.87
C ALA A 43 -1.77 -3.42 -4.93
N MET A 44 -2.66 -4.28 -5.42
CA MET A 44 -3.76 -4.83 -4.64
C MET A 44 -3.26 -5.72 -3.50
N ALA A 45 -2.29 -6.60 -3.78
CA ALA A 45 -1.65 -7.47 -2.80
C ALA A 45 -0.99 -6.65 -1.69
N PHE A 46 -0.21 -5.62 -2.04
CA PHE A 46 0.42 -4.74 -1.06
C PHE A 46 -0.63 -4.00 -0.20
N ASN A 47 -1.71 -3.50 -0.81
CA ASN A 47 -2.76 -2.83 -0.05
C ASN A 47 -3.44 -3.76 0.96
N ILE A 48 -3.73 -5.00 0.57
CA ILE A 48 -4.41 -5.98 1.42
C ILE A 48 -3.48 -6.54 2.51
N LEU A 49 -2.25 -6.90 2.15
CA LEU A 49 -1.32 -7.58 3.07
C LEU A 49 -0.53 -6.62 3.95
N HIS A 50 -0.36 -5.37 3.54
CA HIS A 50 0.46 -4.41 4.28
C HIS A 50 -0.35 -3.24 4.85
N ASN A 51 -1.13 -2.55 4.02
CA ASN A 51 -1.82 -1.32 4.46
C ASN A 51 -3.04 -1.62 5.35
N LYS A 52 -3.92 -2.54 4.92
CA LYS A 52 -5.12 -2.91 5.67
C LYS A 52 -4.83 -3.46 7.07
N PRO A 53 -3.88 -4.39 7.30
CA PRO A 53 -3.62 -4.89 8.64
C PRO A 53 -3.04 -3.82 9.56
N ARG A 54 -2.23 -2.88 9.07
CA ARG A 54 -1.79 -1.74 9.87
C ARG A 54 -2.99 -0.91 10.34
N LYS A 55 -3.87 -0.48 9.40
CA LYS A 55 -5.09 0.27 9.76
C LYS A 55 -5.99 -0.49 10.73
N LYS A 56 -6.15 -1.80 10.54
CA LYS A 56 -6.90 -2.67 11.45
C LYS A 56 -6.29 -2.69 12.84
N LYS A 57 -4.97 -2.89 12.98
CA LYS A 57 -4.29 -2.89 14.30
C LYS A 57 -4.49 -1.59 15.06
N TYR A 58 -4.34 -0.44 14.39
CA TYR A 58 -4.59 0.87 15.03
C TYR A 58 -6.05 1.01 15.47
N ARG A 59 -6.99 0.65 14.62
CA ARG A 59 -8.42 0.68 14.97
C ARG A 59 -8.74 -0.23 16.15
N ASP A 60 -8.25 -1.47 16.12
CA ASP A 60 -8.52 -2.47 17.15
C ASP A 60 -7.83 -2.10 18.47
N PHE A 61 -6.70 -1.39 18.44
CA PHE A 61 -6.07 -0.81 19.63
C PHE A 61 -6.97 0.26 20.26
N TYR A 62 -7.42 1.24 19.47
CA TYR A 62 -8.21 2.36 19.98
C TYR A 62 -9.68 2.06 20.24
N SER A 63 -10.22 0.95 19.74
CA SER A 63 -11.64 0.62 19.95
C SER A 63 -11.98 0.37 21.42
N ASN A 64 -11.03 -0.12 22.22
CA ASN A 64 -11.21 -0.41 23.64
C ASN A 64 -10.10 0.24 24.50
N TYR A 65 -9.43 1.26 23.97
CA TYR A 65 -8.34 1.91 24.68
C TYR A 65 -8.88 2.85 25.75
N ASP A 66 -8.54 2.56 27.00
CA ASP A 66 -8.78 3.45 28.14
C ASP A 66 -7.49 4.24 28.45
N PRO A 67 -7.48 5.56 28.19
CA PRO A 67 -6.31 6.39 28.41
C PRO A 67 -5.91 6.45 29.89
N GLN A 68 -6.87 6.53 30.82
CA GLN A 68 -6.57 6.65 32.25
C GLN A 68 -5.92 5.38 32.79
N LYS A 69 -6.48 4.21 32.47
CA LYS A 69 -5.88 2.93 32.87
C LYS A 69 -4.46 2.75 32.32
N SER A 70 -4.22 3.17 31.08
CA SER A 70 -2.89 3.08 30.47
C SER A 70 -1.88 4.02 31.13
N PHE A 71 -2.35 5.21 31.52
CA PHE A 71 -1.56 6.22 32.23
C PHE A 71 -1.20 5.75 33.64
N MET A 72 -2.18 5.27 34.42
CA MET A 72 -1.93 4.75 35.76
C MET A 72 -0.92 3.60 35.74
N ARG A 73 -1.04 2.66 34.78
CA ARG A 73 -0.04 1.60 34.59
C ARG A 73 1.38 2.14 34.32
N MET A 74 1.49 3.22 33.54
CA MET A 74 2.79 3.83 33.24
C MET A 74 3.37 4.59 34.44
N ALA A 75 2.51 5.24 35.20
CA ALA A 75 2.91 6.02 36.36
C ALA A 75 3.29 5.12 37.55
N GLU A 76 2.51 4.06 37.82
CA GLU A 76 2.86 3.01 38.78
C GLU A 76 4.17 2.31 38.43
N GLY A 77 4.43 2.14 37.12
CA GLY A 77 5.69 1.59 36.62
C GLY A 77 6.89 2.53 36.74
N GLY A 78 6.69 3.76 37.22
CA GLY A 78 7.78 4.75 37.39
C GLY A 78 8.37 5.26 36.07
N TYR A 79 7.66 5.10 34.95
CA TYR A 79 8.14 5.55 33.63
C TYR A 79 8.03 7.06 33.44
N LEU A 80 7.27 7.75 34.29
CA LEU A 80 6.96 9.17 34.15
C LEU A 80 7.81 10.01 35.12
N HIS A 81 8.73 10.81 34.59
CA HIS A 81 9.53 11.74 35.40
C HIS A 81 8.69 12.87 36.02
N GLY A 82 7.62 13.30 35.32
CA GLY A 82 6.72 14.36 35.78
C GLY A 82 5.63 13.90 36.75
N CYS A 83 5.45 12.59 36.93
CA CYS A 83 4.44 12.00 37.81
C CYS A 83 5.04 10.76 38.48
N PRO A 84 5.82 10.93 39.56
CA PRO A 84 6.44 9.82 40.25
C PRO A 84 5.37 8.89 40.87
N PRO A 85 5.64 7.57 40.98
CA PRO A 85 4.66 6.54 41.39
C PRO A 85 4.06 6.75 42.80
N CYS A 86 4.61 7.68 43.58
CA CYS A 86 4.14 8.03 44.91
C CYS A 86 3.03 9.11 44.90
N SER A 87 2.92 9.95 43.86
CA SER A 87 1.95 11.05 43.86
C SER A 87 0.52 10.63 43.55
N LEU A 88 0.30 9.50 42.86
CA LEU A 88 -1.03 9.09 42.40
C LEU A 88 -1.88 8.35 43.45
N LYS A 89 -1.23 7.68 44.42
CA LYS A 89 -1.97 6.97 45.48
C LYS A 89 -2.76 7.93 46.36
N GLU A 90 -2.30 9.18 46.49
CA GLU A 90 -2.96 10.19 47.31
C GLU A 90 -4.17 10.80 46.61
N ASP A 91 -4.14 10.95 45.29
CA ASP A 91 -5.23 11.56 44.52
C ASP A 91 -6.45 10.62 44.38
N ASP A 92 -6.23 9.33 44.13
CA ASP A 92 -7.32 8.33 44.00
C ASP A 92 -8.08 8.11 45.31
N GLU A 93 -7.40 8.15 46.47
CA GLU A 93 -8.07 8.07 47.78
C GLU A 93 -8.87 9.35 48.10
N ASN A 94 -8.34 10.52 47.76
CA ASN A 94 -9.03 11.80 47.98
C ASN A 94 -10.30 11.95 47.11
N ASP A 95 -10.27 11.50 45.85
CA ASP A 95 -11.46 11.56 44.97
C ASP A 95 -12.53 10.51 45.35
N ALA A 96 -12.11 9.33 45.81
CA ALA A 96 -13.03 8.30 46.30
C ALA A 96 -13.75 8.70 47.61
N ASP A 97 -13.06 9.40 48.53
CA ASP A 97 -13.66 9.92 49.77
C ASP A 97 -14.66 11.05 49.47
N LYS A 98 -14.33 11.92 48.50
CA LYS A 98 -15.20 13.02 48.05
C LYS A 98 -16.50 12.54 47.38
N LYS A 99 -16.47 11.39 46.69
CA LYS A 99 -17.65 10.75 46.08
C LYS A 99 -18.55 10.02 47.09
N LYS A 100 -18.02 9.59 48.24
CA LYS A 100 -18.79 8.94 49.32
C LYS A 100 -19.48 9.94 50.25
N LYS A 101 -19.01 11.19 50.30
CA LYS A 101 -19.55 12.27 51.14
C LYS A 101 -20.67 13.10 50.48
N LYS A 102 -21.10 12.73 49.28
CA LYS A 102 -22.16 13.41 48.51
C LYS A 102 -23.29 12.43 48.23
#